data_AF-A0AAD9D4Y8-F1
#
_entry.id   AF-A0AAD9D4Y8-F1
#
_cell.length_a   1.000
_cell.length_b   1.000
_cell.length_c   1.000
_cell.angle_alpha   90.00
_cell.angle_beta   90.00
_cell.angle_gamma   90.00
#
_symmetry.space_group_name_H-M   'P 1'
#
loop_
_entity.id
_entity.type
_entity.pdbx_description
1 polymer ?
#
loop_
_entity_poly.entity_id
_entity_poly.type
_entity_poly.pdbx_seq_one_letter_code
_entity_poly.pdbx_strand_id
1 'polypeptide(L)'
;MGRKRNQGKARKAAKAMAREEAEEVQHRSNNESMTSGQQQSLTSQMLQLQVCGNASPHDTTVTCRHGFDPLFEKDICFQYANAFREAYNYKNRQDCDANLSSCLIAAHKATILDKFAEVGKDSAKMEIVTSYFLSNGTQYILEGNDDSARTCTVFARWFEQCTAVGLHKTQALINRVKIDDANNPSDIHTLVKFLRKRIPCRCLDKKYKEVKDTAKLGFCYNPECTIPNGQVERSKTFYCSRCRNVTYCSRDCQKADSTTHKHECDKFVAEIAKFEAKKQSLCTTIS
;
A
#
# COMPACT_ATOMS: atom_id res chain seq x y z
N MET A 1 20.79 52.24 -18.00
CA MET A 1 19.94 51.20 -18.61
C MET A 1 19.84 49.88 -17.79
N GLY A 2 19.76 49.93 -16.44
CA GLY A 2 19.82 48.72 -15.59
C GLY A 2 18.50 48.15 -15.06
N ARG A 3 17.39 48.90 -15.11
CA ARG A 3 16.13 48.52 -14.42
C ARG A 3 15.30 47.43 -15.13
N LYS A 4 15.33 47.35 -16.47
CA LYS A 4 14.51 46.37 -17.22
C LYS A 4 14.99 44.91 -17.06
N ARG A 5 16.27 44.68 -16.72
CA ARG A 5 16.84 43.32 -16.61
C ARG A 5 16.43 42.60 -15.31
N ASN A 6 16.16 43.34 -14.24
CA ASN A 6 15.81 42.76 -12.94
C ASN A 6 14.34 42.30 -12.87
N GLN A 7 13.43 42.99 -13.58
CA GLN A 7 12.01 42.64 -13.60
C GLN A 7 11.74 41.28 -14.29
N GLY A 8 12.53 40.92 -15.30
CA GLY A 8 12.43 39.62 -15.98
C GLY A 8 12.83 38.42 -15.11
N LYS A 9 13.80 38.60 -14.20
CA LYS A 9 14.25 37.53 -13.28
C LYS A 9 13.18 37.22 -12.22
N ALA A 10 12.59 38.24 -11.62
CA ALA A 10 11.52 38.07 -10.63
C ALA A 10 10.29 37.35 -11.22
N ARG A 11 9.89 37.70 -12.46
CA ARG A 11 8.76 37.05 -13.15
C ARG A 11 9.03 35.57 -13.47
N LYS A 12 10.27 35.20 -13.80
CA LYS A 12 10.65 33.79 -14.01
C LYS A 12 10.63 32.99 -12.70
N ALA A 13 11.11 33.56 -11.60
CA ALA A 13 11.08 32.90 -10.29
C ALA A 13 9.64 32.67 -9.79
N ALA A 14 8.77 33.68 -9.88
CA ALA A 14 7.36 33.55 -9.50
C ALA A 14 6.63 32.48 -10.33
N LYS A 15 6.92 32.38 -11.63
CA LYS A 15 6.34 31.34 -12.50
C LYS A 15 6.85 29.93 -12.17
N ALA A 16 8.09 29.80 -11.71
CA ALA A 16 8.63 28.52 -11.26
C ALA A 16 7.97 28.07 -9.94
N MET A 17 7.86 28.97 -8.96
CA MET A 17 7.20 28.69 -7.67
C MET A 17 5.73 28.31 -7.85
N ALA A 18 4.98 29.06 -8.66
CA ALA A 18 3.57 28.75 -8.93
C ALA A 18 3.38 27.39 -9.63
N ARG A 19 4.36 26.95 -10.42
CA ARG A 19 4.32 25.63 -11.06
C ARG A 19 4.64 24.51 -10.07
N GLU A 20 5.61 24.72 -9.19
CA GLU A 20 5.97 23.76 -8.14
C GLU A 20 4.81 23.57 -7.15
N GLU A 21 4.16 24.67 -6.73
CA GLU A 21 2.97 24.63 -5.87
C GLU A 21 1.80 23.91 -6.55
N ALA A 22 1.57 24.15 -7.85
CA ALA A 22 0.55 23.43 -8.60
C ALA A 22 0.82 21.93 -8.72
N GLU A 23 2.09 21.53 -8.92
CA GLU A 23 2.51 20.13 -8.98
C GLU A 23 2.35 19.45 -7.60
N GLU A 24 2.62 20.16 -6.50
CA GLU A 24 2.42 19.66 -5.13
C GLU A 24 0.94 19.50 -4.76
N VAL A 25 0.09 20.47 -5.10
CA VAL A 25 -1.36 20.39 -4.92
C VAL A 25 -1.95 19.22 -5.71
N GLN A 26 -1.50 19.01 -6.95
CA GLN A 26 -1.95 17.89 -7.77
C GLN A 26 -1.49 16.53 -7.21
N HIS A 27 -0.28 16.45 -6.65
CA HIS A 27 0.20 15.25 -5.97
C HIS A 27 -0.59 14.95 -4.68
N ARG A 28 -1.01 15.99 -3.94
CA ARG A 28 -1.84 15.87 -2.73
C ARG A 28 -3.26 15.38 -3.07
N SER A 29 -3.91 16.00 -4.06
CA SER A 29 -5.25 15.63 -4.52
C SER A 29 -5.35 14.18 -5.02
N ASN A 30 -4.34 13.73 -5.78
CA ASN A 30 -4.26 12.34 -6.25
C ASN A 30 -4.10 11.32 -5.12
N ASN A 31 -3.54 11.71 -3.98
CA ASN A 31 -3.44 10.84 -2.79
C ASN A 31 -4.72 10.84 -1.95
N GLU A 32 -5.48 11.94 -1.92
CA GLU A 32 -6.71 12.07 -1.13
C GLU A 32 -7.91 11.41 -1.80
N SER A 33 -8.05 11.49 -3.13
CA SER A 33 -9.16 10.88 -3.89
C SER A 33 -9.26 9.35 -3.76
N MET A 34 -8.21 8.66 -3.30
CA MET A 34 -8.21 7.21 -3.03
C MET A 34 -8.61 6.84 -1.59
N THR A 35 -8.74 7.80 -0.68
CA THR A 35 -8.96 7.53 0.76
C THR A 35 -10.44 7.54 1.18
N SER A 36 -11.35 8.06 0.35
CA SER A 36 -12.78 8.16 0.70
C SER A 36 -13.46 6.79 0.88
N GLY A 37 -13.07 5.79 0.08
CA GLY A 37 -13.54 4.41 0.26
C GLY A 37 -12.99 3.71 1.51
N GLN A 38 -11.75 4.02 1.91
CA GLN A 38 -11.18 3.49 3.16
C GLN A 38 -11.82 4.15 4.40
N GLN A 39 -12.28 5.39 4.29
CA GLN A 39 -12.91 6.11 5.40
C GLN A 39 -14.22 5.47 5.85
N GLN A 40 -15.04 4.95 4.92
CA GLN A 40 -16.33 4.32 5.27
C GLN A 40 -16.15 2.98 6.01
N SER A 41 -15.16 2.16 5.62
CA SER A 41 -14.79 0.92 6.31
C SER A 41 -14.25 1.20 7.74
N LEU A 42 -13.43 2.24 7.90
CA LEU A 42 -12.93 2.69 9.19
C LEU A 42 -14.05 3.14 10.15
N THR A 43 -15.08 3.83 9.65
CA THR A 43 -16.20 4.27 10.49
C THR A 43 -16.97 3.09 11.10
N SER A 44 -17.16 2.01 10.34
CA SER A 44 -17.80 0.78 10.84
C SER A 44 -16.96 0.07 11.91
N GLN A 45 -15.63 0.03 11.75
CA GLN A 45 -14.73 -0.52 12.76
C GLN A 45 -14.63 0.38 14.03
N MET A 46 -14.73 1.69 13.87
CA MET A 46 -14.74 2.64 15.00
C MET A 46 -15.98 2.50 15.90
N LEU A 47 -17.14 2.21 15.31
CA LEU A 47 -18.37 1.95 16.06
C LEU A 47 -18.27 0.69 16.95
N GLN A 48 -17.51 -0.33 16.54
CA GLN A 48 -17.27 -1.51 17.36
C GLN A 48 -16.29 -1.25 18.53
N LEU A 49 -15.32 -0.34 18.36
CA LEU A 49 -14.32 -0.05 19.39
C LEU A 49 -14.83 0.87 20.52
N GLN A 50 -15.89 1.66 20.28
CA GLN A 50 -16.49 2.52 21.32
C GLN A 50 -17.15 1.75 22.47
N VAL A 51 -17.39 0.44 22.31
CA VAL A 51 -17.99 -0.41 23.36
C VAL A 51 -17.01 -0.72 24.51
N CYS A 52 -15.70 -0.51 24.33
CA CYS A 52 -14.69 -0.82 25.36
C CYS A 52 -14.35 0.35 26.32
N GLY A 53 -15.11 1.46 26.29
CA GLY A 53 -14.71 2.73 26.90
C GLY A 53 -14.88 2.91 28.42
N ASN A 54 -15.50 1.97 29.15
CA ASN A 54 -15.88 2.19 30.56
C ASN A 54 -15.09 1.36 31.58
N ALA A 55 -13.88 0.89 31.25
CA ALA A 55 -13.05 0.16 32.19
C ALA A 55 -12.43 1.08 33.26
N SER A 56 -12.55 0.68 34.53
CA SER A 56 -12.10 1.39 35.72
C SER A 56 -10.58 1.70 35.71
N PRO A 57 -10.12 2.86 36.23
CA PRO A 57 -8.71 3.30 36.17
C PRO A 57 -7.70 2.44 36.95
N HIS A 58 -8.15 1.47 37.74
CA HIS A 58 -7.30 0.75 38.69
C HIS A 58 -7.13 -0.74 38.41
N ASP A 59 -7.65 -1.25 37.29
CA ASP A 59 -7.56 -2.68 37.00
C ASP A 59 -6.50 -3.03 35.95
N THR A 60 -5.79 -4.08 36.30
CA THR A 60 -4.62 -4.71 35.69
C THR A 60 -4.68 -4.83 34.16
N THR A 61 -3.62 -4.34 33.51
CA THR A 61 -3.16 -4.67 32.15
C THR A 61 -4.25 -5.12 31.16
N VAL A 62 -5.19 -4.23 30.83
CA VAL A 62 -6.08 -4.47 29.69
C VAL A 62 -5.22 -4.56 28.44
N THR A 63 -4.98 -5.78 27.97
CA THR A 63 -4.26 -6.05 26.74
C THR A 63 -5.07 -5.50 25.57
N CYS A 64 -4.54 -4.48 24.89
CA CYS A 64 -5.16 -3.94 23.70
C CYS A 64 -5.31 -5.07 22.69
N ARG A 65 -6.53 -5.39 22.24
CA ARG A 65 -6.77 -6.47 21.27
C ARG A 65 -6.48 -6.08 19.82
N HIS A 66 -5.88 -4.90 19.59
CA HIS A 66 -5.44 -4.41 18.28
C HIS A 66 -6.46 -4.55 17.13
N GLY A 67 -7.77 -4.47 17.44
CA GLY A 67 -8.85 -4.56 16.45
C GLY A 67 -9.27 -5.99 16.08
N PHE A 68 -8.79 -7.02 16.77
CA PHE A 68 -9.15 -8.42 16.51
C PHE A 68 -10.10 -8.98 17.57
N ASP A 69 -11.17 -9.64 17.11
CA ASP A 69 -12.05 -10.45 17.95
C ASP A 69 -11.61 -11.94 17.87
N PRO A 70 -11.20 -12.59 18.98
CA PRO A 70 -10.82 -14.00 18.98
C PRO A 70 -11.88 -14.98 18.48
N LEU A 71 -13.14 -14.55 18.33
CA LEU A 71 -14.24 -15.42 17.86
C LEU A 71 -14.10 -15.90 16.40
N PHE A 72 -13.11 -15.41 15.65
CA PHE A 72 -12.91 -15.74 14.22
C PHE A 72 -12.15 -17.04 13.92
N GLU A 73 -11.61 -17.77 14.90
CA GLU A 73 -10.71 -18.91 14.62
C GLU A 73 -11.36 -20.07 13.84
N LYS A 74 -12.69 -20.20 13.88
CA LYS A 74 -13.42 -21.23 13.12
C LYS A 74 -14.02 -20.70 11.81
N ASP A 75 -13.92 -19.40 11.56
CA ASP A 75 -14.51 -18.76 10.38
C ASP A 75 -13.74 -19.14 9.10
N ILE A 76 -14.46 -19.26 7.99
CA ILE A 76 -13.87 -19.59 6.68
C ILE A 76 -12.82 -18.57 6.23
N CYS A 77 -12.95 -17.31 6.63
CA CYS A 77 -11.97 -16.25 6.34
C CYS A 77 -10.64 -16.50 7.03
N PHE A 78 -10.66 -17.01 8.27
CA PHE A 78 -9.44 -17.36 9.00
C PHE A 78 -8.73 -18.55 8.35
N GLN A 79 -9.50 -19.59 7.98
CA GLN A 79 -8.96 -20.74 7.24
C GLN A 79 -8.35 -20.32 5.90
N TYR A 80 -9.01 -19.43 5.16
CA TYR A 80 -8.47 -18.85 3.93
C TYR A 80 -7.17 -18.09 4.18
N ALA A 81 -7.12 -17.23 5.20
CA ALA A 81 -5.93 -16.44 5.50
C ALA A 81 -4.72 -17.31 5.85
N ASN A 82 -4.92 -18.39 6.61
CA ASN A 82 -3.86 -19.34 6.94
C ASN A 82 -3.42 -20.15 5.71
N ALA A 83 -4.35 -20.68 4.93
CA ALA A 83 -4.03 -21.38 3.68
C ALA A 83 -3.24 -20.48 2.71
N PHE A 84 -3.58 -19.19 2.65
CA PHE A 84 -2.86 -18.22 1.82
C PHE A 84 -1.42 -18.02 2.31
N ARG A 85 -1.24 -17.83 3.63
CA ARG A 85 0.07 -17.69 4.26
C ARG A 85 0.93 -18.93 4.02
N GLU A 86 0.37 -20.12 4.14
CA GLU A 86 1.06 -21.39 3.88
C GLU A 86 1.48 -21.52 2.41
N ALA A 87 0.57 -21.25 1.47
CA ALA A 87 0.87 -21.29 0.04
C ALA A 87 1.96 -20.27 -0.35
N TYR A 88 1.91 -19.07 0.23
CA TYR A 88 2.96 -18.06 0.07
C TYR A 88 4.31 -18.56 0.60
N ASN A 89 4.34 -19.06 1.83
CA ASN A 89 5.56 -19.56 2.47
C ASN A 89 6.15 -20.78 1.76
N TYR A 90 5.30 -21.62 1.16
CA TYR A 90 5.72 -22.74 0.33
C TYR A 90 6.41 -22.21 -0.93
N LYS A 91 5.78 -21.29 -1.68
CA LYS A 91 6.35 -20.74 -2.90
C LYS A 91 7.64 -19.96 -2.64
N ASN A 92 7.69 -19.18 -1.56
CA ASN A 92 8.87 -18.42 -1.15
C ASN A 92 10.05 -19.32 -0.75
N ARG A 93 9.80 -20.53 -0.26
CA ARG A 93 10.85 -21.50 0.08
C ARG A 93 11.34 -22.30 -1.13
N GLN A 94 10.47 -22.55 -2.11
CA GLN A 94 10.79 -23.37 -3.27
C GLN A 94 11.68 -22.63 -4.29
N ASP A 95 11.60 -21.31 -4.33
CA ASP A 95 12.15 -20.49 -5.41
C ASP A 95 12.89 -19.30 -4.79
N CYS A 96 14.21 -19.45 -4.63
CA CYS A 96 15.05 -18.43 -4.00
C CYS A 96 15.07 -17.10 -4.78
N ASP A 97 14.70 -17.14 -6.05
CA ASP A 97 14.68 -15.99 -6.95
C ASP A 97 13.23 -15.48 -7.20
N ALA A 98 12.22 -16.08 -6.56
CA ALA A 98 10.85 -15.63 -6.71
C ALA A 98 10.68 -14.21 -6.17
N ASN A 99 10.35 -13.27 -7.06
CA ASN A 99 9.97 -11.94 -6.63
C ASN A 99 8.66 -11.98 -5.83
N LEU A 100 8.51 -11.02 -4.91
CA LEU A 100 7.36 -10.92 -4.01
C LEU A 100 6.01 -11.02 -4.73
N SER A 101 5.86 -10.31 -5.85
CA SER A 101 4.61 -10.31 -6.63
C SER A 101 4.27 -11.69 -7.16
N SER A 102 5.25 -12.49 -7.56
CA SER A 102 5.04 -13.85 -8.06
C SER A 102 4.53 -14.78 -6.95
N CYS A 103 5.11 -14.68 -5.75
CA CYS A 103 4.68 -15.44 -4.57
C CYS A 103 3.24 -15.09 -4.17
N LEU A 104 2.90 -13.80 -4.14
CA LEU A 104 1.53 -13.34 -3.82
C LEU A 104 0.51 -13.84 -4.84
N ILE A 105 0.81 -13.74 -6.14
CA ILE A 105 -0.06 -14.23 -7.22
C ILE A 105 -0.25 -15.74 -7.11
N ALA A 106 0.82 -16.50 -6.87
CA ALA A 106 0.76 -17.95 -6.74
C ALA A 106 -0.09 -18.36 -5.53
N ALA A 107 0.14 -17.76 -4.35
CA ALA A 107 -0.64 -18.02 -3.14
C ALA A 107 -2.12 -17.68 -3.32
N HIS A 108 -2.41 -16.55 -3.99
CA HIS A 108 -3.79 -16.14 -4.28
C HIS A 108 -4.50 -17.12 -5.20
N LYS A 109 -3.84 -17.57 -6.26
CA LYS A 109 -4.40 -18.57 -7.19
C LYS A 109 -4.64 -19.91 -6.49
N ALA A 110 -3.66 -20.40 -5.74
CA ALA A 110 -3.76 -21.68 -5.04
C ALA A 110 -4.92 -21.71 -4.03
N THR A 111 -5.18 -20.59 -3.36
CA THR A 111 -6.25 -20.52 -2.35
C THR A 111 -7.64 -20.32 -2.93
N ILE A 112 -7.79 -19.50 -3.98
CA ILE A 112 -9.10 -19.19 -4.56
C ILE A 112 -9.63 -20.28 -5.49
N LEU A 113 -8.77 -20.97 -6.23
CA LEU A 113 -9.21 -21.94 -7.24
C LEU A 113 -9.85 -23.20 -6.64
N ASP A 114 -9.52 -23.53 -5.37
CA ASP A 114 -9.92 -24.79 -4.77
C ASP A 114 -11.10 -24.65 -3.81
N LYS A 115 -10.85 -24.14 -2.61
CA LYS A 115 -11.77 -24.27 -1.45
C LYS A 115 -12.41 -22.97 -1.02
N PHE A 116 -11.84 -21.82 -1.40
CA PHE A 116 -12.21 -20.53 -0.83
C PHE A 116 -12.70 -19.53 -1.87
N ALA A 117 -13.25 -20.02 -2.99
CA ALA A 117 -13.78 -19.18 -4.05
C ALA A 117 -14.87 -18.21 -3.55
N GLU A 118 -15.64 -18.60 -2.52
CA GLU A 118 -16.65 -17.74 -1.91
C GLU A 118 -16.06 -16.55 -1.12
N VAL A 119 -14.89 -16.74 -0.49
CA VAL A 119 -14.20 -15.66 0.24
C VAL A 119 -13.67 -14.64 -0.77
N GLY A 120 -13.02 -15.10 -1.84
CA GLY A 120 -12.44 -14.24 -2.87
C GLY A 120 -13.46 -13.41 -3.68
N LYS A 121 -14.74 -13.77 -3.66
CA LYS A 121 -15.82 -13.07 -4.38
C LYS A 121 -16.63 -12.13 -3.48
N ASP A 122 -16.42 -12.19 -2.17
CA ASP A 122 -17.19 -11.44 -1.17
C ASP A 122 -16.31 -10.37 -0.53
N SER A 123 -16.66 -9.11 -0.75
CA SER A 123 -15.89 -7.98 -0.24
C SER A 123 -15.83 -7.92 1.28
N ALA A 124 -16.90 -8.32 1.98
CA ALA A 124 -16.94 -8.28 3.43
C ALA A 124 -16.03 -9.37 4.01
N LYS A 125 -16.05 -10.57 3.41
CA LYS A 125 -15.11 -11.64 3.79
C LYS A 125 -13.66 -11.24 3.55
N MET A 126 -13.35 -10.60 2.41
CA MET A 126 -12.00 -10.08 2.14
C MET A 126 -11.56 -8.98 3.12
N GLU A 127 -12.49 -8.18 3.63
CA GLU A 127 -12.21 -7.18 4.67
C GLU A 127 -11.88 -7.84 6.02
N ILE A 128 -12.56 -8.94 6.38
CA ILE A 128 -12.22 -9.75 7.56
C ILE A 128 -10.81 -10.33 7.42
N VAL A 129 -10.48 -10.93 6.26
CA VAL A 129 -9.14 -11.45 5.97
C VAL A 129 -8.07 -10.35 6.10
N THR A 130 -8.34 -9.17 5.55
CA THR A 130 -7.44 -8.00 5.66
C THR A 130 -7.24 -7.60 7.11
N SER A 131 -8.32 -7.51 7.90
CA SER A 131 -8.30 -7.14 9.32
C SER A 131 -7.52 -8.14 10.17
N TYR A 132 -7.62 -9.44 9.86
CA TYR A 132 -6.82 -10.49 10.50
C TYR A 132 -5.31 -10.26 10.31
N PHE A 133 -4.86 -9.95 9.08
CA PHE A 133 -3.46 -9.66 8.83
C PHE A 133 -3.00 -8.33 9.46
N LEU A 134 -3.84 -7.30 9.47
CA LEU A 134 -3.53 -6.03 10.14
C LEU A 134 -3.33 -6.21 11.64
N SER A 135 -4.19 -7.02 12.27
CA SER A 135 -4.14 -7.27 13.71
C SER A 135 -2.87 -8.05 14.09
N ASN A 136 -2.58 -9.14 13.38
CA ASN A 136 -1.33 -9.89 13.56
C ASN A 136 -0.09 -9.02 13.29
N GLY A 137 -0.11 -8.22 12.22
CA GLY A 137 0.97 -7.30 11.91
C GLY A 137 1.20 -6.27 13.01
N THR A 138 0.12 -5.80 13.65
CA THR A 138 0.17 -4.90 14.81
C THR A 138 0.73 -5.58 16.06
N GLN A 139 0.35 -6.83 16.32
CA GLN A 139 0.93 -7.60 17.42
C GLN A 139 2.45 -7.77 17.23
N TYR A 140 2.86 -8.25 16.06
CA TYR A 140 4.28 -8.51 15.76
C TYR A 140 5.15 -7.25 15.85
N ILE A 141 4.67 -6.09 15.37
CA ILE A 141 5.47 -4.84 15.42
C ILE A 141 5.63 -4.31 16.86
N LEU A 142 4.67 -4.61 17.74
CA LEU A 142 4.74 -4.24 19.16
C LEU A 142 5.62 -5.19 19.96
N GLU A 143 5.72 -6.45 19.54
CA GLU A 143 6.64 -7.46 20.09
C GLU A 143 8.09 -7.32 19.56
N GLY A 144 8.32 -6.44 18.59
CA GLY A 144 9.64 -6.24 17.96
C GLY A 144 9.99 -7.27 16.87
N ASN A 145 9.01 -8.05 16.40
CA ASN A 145 9.16 -8.98 15.28
C ASN A 145 8.81 -8.27 13.95
N ASP A 146 9.72 -7.38 13.52
CA ASP A 146 9.50 -6.51 12.37
C ASP A 146 9.29 -7.28 11.04
N ASP A 147 9.95 -8.44 10.87
CA ASP A 147 9.79 -9.27 9.66
C ASP A 147 8.39 -9.87 9.55
N SER A 148 7.87 -10.45 10.63
CA SER A 148 6.51 -11.01 10.64
C SER A 148 5.46 -9.90 10.49
N ALA A 149 5.71 -8.72 11.06
CA ALA A 149 4.88 -7.53 10.87
C ALA A 149 4.87 -7.07 9.40
N ARG A 150 6.02 -7.05 8.73
CA ARG A 150 6.14 -6.73 7.29
C ARG A 150 5.34 -7.72 6.45
N THR A 151 5.55 -9.02 6.65
CA THR A 151 4.83 -10.06 5.89
C THR A 151 3.32 -9.92 6.04
N CYS A 152 2.81 -9.74 7.27
CA CYS A 152 1.38 -9.52 7.51
C CYS A 152 0.88 -8.23 6.84
N THR A 153 1.66 -7.15 6.89
CA THR A 153 1.31 -5.88 6.25
C THR A 153 1.25 -6.00 4.72
N VAL A 154 2.19 -6.72 4.12
CA VAL A 154 2.21 -7.03 2.69
C VAL A 154 0.94 -7.79 2.30
N PHE A 155 0.53 -8.79 3.08
CA PHE A 155 -0.71 -9.54 2.82
C PHE A 155 -1.95 -8.68 2.94
N ALA A 156 -2.08 -7.90 4.02
CA ALA A 156 -3.19 -6.96 4.18
C ALA A 156 -3.28 -6.01 2.98
N ARG A 157 -2.14 -5.45 2.56
CA ARG A 157 -2.08 -4.51 1.43
C ARG A 157 -2.38 -5.19 0.10
N TRP A 158 -1.93 -6.42 -0.11
CA TRP A 158 -2.28 -7.23 -1.27
C TRP A 158 -3.81 -7.40 -1.37
N PHE A 159 -4.47 -7.79 -0.28
CA PHE A 159 -5.92 -7.98 -0.27
C PHE A 159 -6.70 -6.67 -0.46
N GLU A 160 -6.25 -5.55 0.12
CA GLU A 160 -6.82 -4.23 -0.18
C GLU A 160 -6.77 -3.91 -1.68
N GLN A 161 -5.64 -4.21 -2.35
CA GLN A 161 -5.48 -3.98 -3.79
C GLN A 161 -6.32 -4.96 -4.63
N CYS A 162 -6.39 -6.24 -4.26
CA CYS A 162 -7.25 -7.22 -4.93
C CYS A 162 -8.73 -6.81 -4.86
N THR A 163 -9.22 -6.38 -3.70
CA THR A 163 -10.59 -5.90 -3.52
C THR A 163 -10.84 -4.65 -4.36
N ALA A 164 -9.92 -3.68 -4.35
CA ALA A 164 -10.06 -2.45 -5.12
C ALA A 164 -10.11 -2.69 -6.64
N VAL A 165 -9.29 -3.61 -7.17
CA VAL A 165 -9.25 -3.93 -8.61
C VAL A 165 -10.38 -4.86 -9.02
N GLY A 166 -10.56 -5.98 -8.30
CA GLY A 166 -11.46 -7.06 -8.70
C GLY A 166 -12.92 -6.85 -8.30
N LEU A 167 -13.16 -6.48 -7.04
CA LEU A 167 -14.50 -6.44 -6.45
C LEU A 167 -15.14 -5.06 -6.61
N HIS A 168 -14.45 -4.01 -6.18
CA HIS A 168 -14.97 -2.64 -6.22
C HIS A 168 -14.74 -1.96 -7.56
N LYS A 169 -13.75 -2.43 -8.34
CA LYS A 169 -13.35 -1.82 -9.62
C LYS A 169 -13.11 -0.32 -9.47
N THR A 170 -12.45 0.08 -8.39
CA THR A 170 -12.04 1.47 -8.12
C THR A 170 -10.63 1.76 -8.64
N GLN A 171 -9.89 0.72 -9.04
CA GLN A 171 -8.55 0.82 -9.62
C GLN A 171 -8.42 -0.09 -10.84
N ALA A 172 -7.62 0.34 -11.83
CA ALA A 172 -7.30 -0.46 -13.01
C ALA A 172 -6.32 -1.60 -12.69
N LEU A 173 -5.35 -1.35 -11.81
CA LEU A 173 -4.21 -2.22 -11.56
C LEU A 173 -3.86 -2.25 -10.07
N ILE A 174 -3.27 -3.36 -9.63
CA ILE A 174 -2.63 -3.48 -8.32
C ILE A 174 -1.40 -2.56 -8.31
N ASN A 175 -1.32 -1.67 -7.30
CA ASN A 175 -0.16 -0.81 -7.12
C ASN A 175 0.99 -1.60 -6.49
N ARG A 176 1.90 -2.10 -7.33
CA ARG A 176 3.03 -2.93 -6.90
C ARG A 176 4.01 -2.16 -6.03
N VAL A 177 4.31 -0.91 -6.38
CA VAL A 177 5.22 -0.05 -5.60
C VAL A 177 4.76 0.06 -4.15
N LYS A 178 3.46 0.20 -3.91
CA LYS A 178 2.89 0.24 -2.56
C LYS A 178 3.11 -1.08 -1.79
N ILE A 179 3.04 -2.23 -2.46
CA ILE A 179 3.28 -3.54 -1.84
C ILE A 179 4.77 -3.69 -1.52
N ASP A 180 5.64 -3.36 -2.48
CA ASP A 180 7.10 -3.46 -2.31
C ASP A 180 7.61 -2.49 -1.22
N ASP A 181 7.07 -1.28 -1.16
CA ASP A 181 7.33 -0.32 -0.07
C ASP A 181 7.00 -0.89 1.32
N ALA A 182 5.94 -1.71 1.42
CA ALA A 182 5.56 -2.35 2.69
C ALA A 182 6.48 -3.52 3.08
N ASN A 183 7.16 -4.13 2.09
CA ASN A 183 8.13 -5.20 2.30
C ASN A 183 9.55 -4.66 2.56
N ASN A 184 9.75 -3.34 2.53
CA ASN A 184 11.07 -2.75 2.71
C ASN A 184 11.58 -2.94 4.16
N PRO A 185 12.66 -3.72 4.39
CA PRO A 185 13.16 -3.93 5.75
C PRO A 185 13.69 -2.66 6.41
N SER A 186 14.11 -1.68 5.61
CA SER A 186 14.76 -0.46 6.06
C SER A 186 13.76 0.68 6.38
N ASP A 187 12.46 0.53 6.07
CA ASP A 187 11.45 1.59 6.22
C ASP A 187 10.37 1.23 7.27
N ILE A 188 10.82 1.07 8.52
CA ILE A 188 9.95 0.78 9.67
C ILE A 188 8.92 1.90 9.92
N HIS A 189 9.25 3.14 9.55
CA HIS A 189 8.32 4.27 9.60
C HIS A 189 7.08 3.96 8.76
N THR A 190 7.27 3.60 7.49
CA THR A 190 6.15 3.33 6.58
C THR A 190 5.31 2.15 7.03
N LEU A 191 5.93 1.10 7.58
CA LEU A 191 5.24 -0.04 8.17
C LEU A 191 4.32 0.38 9.33
N VAL A 192 4.87 1.05 10.35
CA VAL A 192 4.09 1.49 11.52
C VAL A 192 3.02 2.50 11.12
N LYS A 193 3.33 3.43 10.21
CA LYS A 193 2.37 4.40 9.69
C LYS A 193 1.21 3.73 8.96
N PHE A 194 1.47 2.66 8.21
CA PHE A 194 0.44 1.90 7.51
C PHE A 194 -0.53 1.25 8.50
N LEU A 195 0.00 0.54 9.50
CA LEU A 195 -0.79 -0.15 10.53
C LEU A 195 -1.59 0.86 11.37
N ARG A 196 -0.95 1.93 11.84
CA ARG A 196 -1.58 2.99 12.66
C ARG A 196 -2.79 3.64 11.98
N LYS A 197 -2.75 3.81 10.66
CA LYS A 197 -3.88 4.39 9.90
C LYS A 197 -5.10 3.48 9.83
N ARG A 198 -4.94 2.19 10.07
CA ARG A 198 -6.00 1.17 9.94
C ARG A 198 -6.49 0.66 11.28
N ILE A 199 -5.59 0.58 12.26
CA ILE A 199 -5.92 0.18 13.62
C ILE A 199 -5.69 1.39 14.54
N PRO A 200 -6.78 2.12 14.90
CA PRO A 200 -6.69 3.28 15.77
C PRO A 200 -6.46 2.84 17.23
N CYS A 201 -5.21 2.54 17.60
CA CYS A 201 -4.85 2.21 18.98
C CYS A 201 -3.65 3.01 19.50
N ARG A 202 -3.67 3.30 20.81
CA ARG A 202 -2.61 4.08 21.49
C ARG A 202 -1.24 3.39 21.44
N CYS A 203 -1.21 2.06 21.33
CA CYS A 203 0.02 1.29 21.20
C CYS A 203 0.78 1.67 19.92
N LEU A 204 0.08 1.77 18.79
CA LEU A 204 0.66 2.19 17.52
C LEU A 204 0.99 3.69 17.50
N ASP A 205 0.27 4.53 18.23
CA ASP A 205 0.67 5.94 18.41
C ASP A 205 2.03 6.04 19.11
N LYS A 206 2.25 5.24 20.16
CA LYS A 206 3.54 5.19 20.87
C LYS A 206 4.65 4.70 19.94
N LYS A 207 4.46 3.54 19.30
CA LYS A 207 5.43 2.98 18.35
C LYS A 207 5.73 3.96 17.21
N TYR A 208 4.72 4.67 16.70
CA TYR A 208 4.93 5.67 15.64
C TYR A 208 5.81 6.84 16.11
N LYS A 209 5.65 7.31 17.35
CA LYS A 209 6.52 8.37 17.90
C LYS A 209 7.99 7.95 17.96
N GLU A 210 8.26 6.66 18.13
CA GLU A 210 9.64 6.11 18.18
C GLU A 210 10.28 6.08 16.78
N VAL A 211 9.49 5.89 15.71
CA VAL A 211 10.02 5.68 14.35
C VAL A 211 9.74 6.82 13.36
N LYS A 212 8.99 7.85 13.75
CA LYS A 212 8.55 8.94 12.84
C LYS A 212 9.70 9.75 12.21
N ASP A 213 10.87 9.77 12.85
CA ASP A 213 12.03 10.53 12.40
C ASP A 213 12.98 9.67 11.54
N THR A 214 12.73 8.36 11.43
CA THR A 214 13.46 7.48 10.51
C THR A 214 13.18 7.88 9.06
N ALA A 215 14.25 7.91 8.24
CA ALA A 215 14.17 8.23 6.83
C ALA A 215 13.26 7.23 6.09
N LYS A 216 12.40 7.76 5.21
CA LYS A 216 11.54 6.94 4.36
C LYS A 216 12.33 6.51 3.14
N LEU A 217 12.32 5.22 2.83
CA LEU A 217 13.10 4.65 1.75
C LEU A 217 12.17 4.09 0.68
N GLY A 218 12.54 4.30 -0.58
CA GLY A 218 11.91 3.69 -1.75
C GLY A 218 12.94 2.89 -2.54
N PHE A 219 12.47 2.24 -3.60
CA PHE A 219 13.31 1.41 -4.48
C PHE A 219 13.42 2.01 -5.88
N CYS A 220 14.62 1.96 -6.45
CA CYS A 220 14.84 2.10 -7.87
C CYS A 220 14.68 0.74 -8.56
N TYR A 221 13.82 0.67 -9.56
CA TYR A 221 13.52 -0.57 -10.29
C TYR A 221 14.47 -0.87 -11.45
N ASN A 222 15.41 0.03 -11.75
CA ASN A 222 16.48 -0.28 -12.70
C ASN A 222 17.39 -1.38 -12.12
N PRO A 223 17.48 -2.58 -12.73
CA PRO A 223 18.33 -3.66 -12.23
C PRO A 223 19.83 -3.31 -12.28
N GLU A 224 20.22 -2.34 -13.12
CA GLU A 224 21.61 -1.86 -13.24
C GLU A 224 21.90 -0.64 -12.34
N CYS A 225 21.00 -0.33 -11.39
CA CYS A 225 21.21 0.78 -10.46
C CYS A 225 22.43 0.54 -9.58
N THR A 226 23.34 1.52 -9.51
CA THR A 226 24.57 1.44 -8.71
C THR A 226 24.34 1.70 -7.21
N ILE A 227 23.13 2.15 -6.82
CA ILE A 227 22.76 2.35 -5.42
C ILE A 227 22.56 0.96 -4.77
N PRO A 228 23.20 0.66 -3.63
CA PRO A 228 23.07 -0.63 -2.96
C PRO A 228 21.60 -1.02 -2.72
N ASN A 229 21.22 -2.22 -3.17
CA ASN A 229 19.86 -2.77 -3.11
C ASN A 229 18.78 -1.87 -3.78
N GLY A 230 19.19 -0.92 -4.62
CA GLY A 230 18.30 0.10 -5.19
C GLY A 230 17.64 1.01 -4.16
N GLN A 231 18.05 1.00 -2.89
CA GLN A 231 17.40 1.73 -1.80
C GLN A 231 17.84 3.19 -1.77
N VAL A 232 16.88 4.09 -1.91
CA VAL A 232 17.11 5.54 -1.92
C VAL A 232 16.04 6.25 -1.11
N GLU A 233 16.34 7.43 -0.58
CA GLU A 233 15.35 8.27 0.09
C GLU A 233 14.12 8.45 -0.81
N ARG A 234 12.91 8.16 -0.29
CA ARG A 234 11.68 8.14 -1.09
C ARG A 234 11.38 9.50 -1.74
N SER A 235 11.83 10.60 -1.13
CA SER A 235 11.71 11.95 -1.70
C SER A 235 12.50 12.15 -3.01
N LYS A 236 13.51 11.31 -3.25
CA LYS A 236 14.39 11.34 -4.43
C LYS A 236 13.96 10.35 -5.51
N THR A 237 12.94 9.53 -5.27
CA THR A 237 12.39 8.67 -6.31
C THR A 237 11.24 9.34 -7.05
N PHE A 238 11.03 8.95 -8.30
CA PHE A 238 9.87 9.35 -9.06
C PHE A 238 9.29 8.16 -9.82
N TYR A 239 7.98 8.18 -10.02
CA TYR A 239 7.27 7.13 -10.75
C TYR A 239 7.53 7.23 -12.25
N CYS A 240 7.46 6.08 -12.95
CA CYS A 240 7.26 6.09 -14.40
C CYS A 240 6.02 6.92 -14.74
N SER A 241 6.17 7.98 -15.54
CA SER A 241 5.08 8.92 -15.83
C SER A 241 3.92 8.29 -16.61
N ARG A 242 4.18 7.18 -17.33
CA ARG A 242 3.18 6.47 -18.13
C ARG A 242 2.35 5.50 -17.28
N CYS A 243 2.99 4.51 -16.67
CA CYS A 243 2.29 3.43 -15.96
C CYS A 243 2.13 3.67 -14.45
N ARG A 244 2.97 4.52 -13.85
CA ARG A 244 3.05 4.78 -12.40
C ARG A 244 3.21 3.54 -11.52
N ASN A 245 3.71 2.43 -12.09
CA ASN A 245 3.80 1.13 -11.40
C ASN A 245 5.23 0.71 -11.06
N VAL A 246 6.21 1.55 -11.37
CA VAL A 246 7.64 1.41 -11.01
C VAL A 246 8.20 2.79 -10.66
N THR A 247 9.27 2.82 -9.88
CA THR A 247 9.96 4.03 -9.43
C THR A 247 11.44 4.03 -9.78
N TYR A 248 12.01 5.20 -9.99
CA TYR A 248 13.42 5.38 -10.35
C TYR A 248 14.06 6.46 -9.49
N CYS A 249 15.35 6.31 -9.17
CA CYS A 249 16.13 7.33 -8.45
C CYS A 249 16.63 8.46 -9.36
N SER A 250 16.68 8.24 -10.68
CA SER A 250 17.20 9.20 -11.65
C SER A 250 16.61 8.96 -13.04
N ARG A 251 16.66 9.99 -13.90
CA ARG A 251 16.24 9.89 -15.31
C ARG A 251 17.09 8.90 -16.09
N ASP A 252 18.36 8.77 -15.74
CA ASP A 252 19.25 7.84 -16.42
C ASP A 252 18.93 6.39 -16.07
N CYS A 253 18.58 6.10 -14.81
CA CYS A 253 18.04 4.79 -14.42
C CYS A 253 16.73 4.45 -15.14
N GLN A 254 15.82 5.42 -15.30
CA GLN A 254 14.60 5.21 -16.09
C GLN A 254 14.89 4.89 -17.56
N LYS A 255 15.88 5.56 -18.17
CA LYS A 255 16.26 5.31 -19.57
C LYS A 255 16.93 3.95 -19.72
N ALA A 256 17.83 3.57 -18.81
CA ALA A 256 18.51 2.29 -18.83
C ALA A 256 17.50 1.12 -18.76
N ASP A 257 16.54 1.21 -17.84
CA ASP A 257 15.48 0.20 -17.68
C ASP A 257 14.41 0.25 -18.79
N SER A 258 14.43 1.26 -19.68
CA SER A 258 13.33 1.49 -20.62
C SER A 258 13.10 0.32 -21.58
N THR A 259 14.15 -0.40 -21.99
CA THR A 259 14.04 -1.55 -22.90
C THR A 259 13.31 -2.72 -22.24
N THR A 260 13.68 -3.05 -21.00
CA THR A 260 13.07 -4.12 -20.21
C THR A 260 11.66 -3.76 -19.76
N HIS A 261 11.46 -2.54 -19.25
CA HIS A 261 10.17 -2.09 -18.72
C HIS A 261 9.13 -1.79 -19.80
N LYS A 262 9.54 -1.41 -21.04
CA LYS A 262 8.61 -0.92 -22.07
C LYS A 262 7.42 -1.84 -22.31
N HIS A 263 7.66 -3.14 -22.46
CA HIS A 263 6.59 -4.10 -22.73
C HIS A 263 5.58 -4.20 -21.56
N GLU A 264 6.05 -4.21 -20.32
CA GLU A 264 5.16 -4.18 -19.15
C GLU A 264 4.45 -2.83 -19.00
N CYS A 265 5.16 -1.74 -19.25
CA CYS A 265 4.62 -0.39 -19.25
C CYS A 265 3.45 -0.26 -20.22
N ASP A 266 3.61 -0.73 -21.46
CA ASP A 266 2.58 -0.64 -22.50
C ASP A 266 1.34 -1.47 -22.12
N LYS A 267 1.52 -2.65 -21.51
CA LYS A 267 0.42 -3.44 -20.94
C LYS A 267 -0.33 -2.68 -19.85
N PHE A 268 0.40 -2.10 -18.88
CA PHE A 268 -0.22 -1.33 -17.80
C PHE A 268 -0.97 -0.11 -18.32
N VAL A 269 -0.39 0.62 -19.27
CA VAL A 269 -1.04 1.77 -19.91
C VAL A 269 -2.32 1.34 -20.63
N ALA A 270 -2.32 0.22 -21.34
CA ALA A 270 -3.51 -0.30 -22.01
C ALA A 270 -4.62 -0.65 -21.02
N GLU A 271 -4.30 -1.32 -19.91
CA GLU A 271 -5.29 -1.66 -18.86
C GLU A 271 -5.86 -0.41 -18.16
N ILE A 272 -5.01 0.59 -17.87
CA ILE A 272 -5.45 1.88 -17.34
C ILE A 272 -6.41 2.57 -18.33
N ALA A 273 -6.07 2.62 -19.62
CA ALA A 273 -6.91 3.24 -20.63
C ALA A 273 -8.27 2.53 -20.78
N LYS A 274 -8.30 1.19 -20.76
CA LYS A 274 -9.54 0.40 -20.77
C LYS A 274 -10.42 0.72 -19.56
N PHE A 275 -9.83 0.81 -18.37
CA PHE A 275 -10.53 1.13 -17.14
C PHE A 275 -11.18 2.52 -17.19
N GLU A 276 -10.40 3.55 -17.58
CA GLU A 276 -10.91 4.93 -17.68
C GLU A 276 -12.01 5.07 -18.74
N ALA A 277 -11.87 4.41 -19.89
CA ALA A 277 -12.91 4.40 -20.93
C ALA A 277 -14.23 3.80 -20.41
N LYS A 278 -14.14 2.69 -19.66
CA LYS A 278 -15.31 2.07 -19.03
C LYS A 278 -15.95 3.00 -18.00
N LYS A 279 -15.14 3.65 -17.15
CA LYS A 279 -15.65 4.62 -16.16
C LYS A 279 -16.37 5.78 -16.84
N GLN A 280 -15.82 6.31 -17.93
CA GLN A 280 -16.44 7.38 -18.71
C GLN A 280 -17.79 6.96 -19.32
N SER A 281 -17.88 5.73 -19.86
CA SER A 281 -19.14 5.20 -20.41
C SER A 281 -20.26 5.07 -19.37
N LEU A 282 -19.93 4.73 -18.13
CA LEU A 282 -20.90 4.62 -17.04
C LEU A 282 -21.44 5.99 -16.62
N CYS A 283 -20.61 7.04 -16.64
CA CYS A 283 -21.05 8.41 -16.34
C CYS A 283 -22.01 8.95 -17.40
N THR A 284 -21.79 8.64 -18.68
CA THR A 284 -22.65 9.14 -19.78
C THR A 284 -24.04 8.54 -19.81
N THR A 285 -24.27 7.36 -19.23
CA THR A 285 -25.60 6.71 -19.22
C THR A 285 -26.53 7.24 -18.12
N ILE A 286 -25.98 7.98 -17.15
CA ILE A 286 -26.75 8.49 -16.00
C ILE A 286 -27.25 9.94 -16.24
N SER A 287 -26.76 10.60 -17.29
CA SER A 287 -27.17 11.97 -17.69
C SER A 287 -28.29 11.91 -18.73
#